data_AF-A0A1H6BFR9-F1
#
_entry.id   AF-A0A1H6BFR9-F1
#
_cell.length_a   1.000
_cell.length_b   1.000
_cell.length_c   1.000
_cell.angle_alpha   90.00
_cell.angle_beta   90.00
_cell.angle_gamma   90.00
#
_symmetry.space_group_name_H-M   'P 1'
#
loop_
_entity.id
_entity.type
_entity.pdbx_description
1 polymer ?
#
loop_
_entity_poly.entity_id
_entity_poly.type
_entity_poly.pdbx_seq_one_letter_code
_entity_poly.pdbx_strand_id
1 'polypeptide(L)'
;MSGWNGTWVAERLGVRLADGDRPFGVGLADLVGLAVRRNPRRAHLLVSAVLGKHVPTDPRLVHGAGLLLGRLITDLPAGTAAAAGHALRAALADQAAGGVPIKETTPSAGDDLRLWPAEGEEGNARSSSHLGTAGFGGRASDSRTSLPPGLHSATGSPGAADMPGGAAPGRAAARLRDVLLAGQGAPMGALVIGYAETATALGHSVADALGGAGYLHSTRRPVAGIPPYGGFEEEHSHATSHLLLPADRALMEADGPVVLVDDELSTGNTVLNTIRALHALRPRDRYVLAALVDVRGPRDRARMAAFADELGTRIDAVALVSGRVELPPDVLEAGQALVAATAAAPPTAALPGRDHPVVRVDPGWPGDLPEGGRHGFMPEHRERLDKELPAMATTLAEALPGRARRVLVLGFEELMYAPLRLAEALADLLPAVDVRYSTTTRSPVLAVDEPGYAIRTRLAFPAHDDPADGPGERYAYNVAAGADPSRAFDAIVLVVDKAGDTPGMRAGLLARLREIAPVVVAAVPVHTPVRKGTR
;
A
#
# COMPACT_ATOMS: atom_id res chain seq x y z
N MET A 1 -4.19 -23.16 -1.39
CA MET A 1 -3.80 -21.79 -0.99
C MET A 1 -3.06 -21.16 -2.17
N SER A 2 -3.60 -20.10 -2.77
CA SER A 2 -3.16 -19.55 -4.07
C SER A 2 -2.69 -18.09 -4.00
N GLY A 3 -2.19 -17.67 -2.83
CA GLY A 3 -1.57 -16.34 -2.65
C GLY A 3 -0.16 -16.28 -3.24
N TRP A 4 0.31 -15.07 -3.57
CA TRP A 4 1.64 -14.81 -4.12
C TRP A 4 2.70 -14.53 -3.03
N ASN A 5 2.69 -15.33 -1.96
CA ASN A 5 3.58 -15.22 -0.77
C ASN A 5 5.10 -15.36 -1.03
N GLY A 6 5.53 -15.42 -2.29
CA GLY A 6 6.93 -15.57 -2.70
C GLY A 6 7.40 -17.00 -2.97
N THR A 7 6.59 -18.04 -2.71
CA THR A 7 6.96 -19.45 -2.97
C THR A 7 7.51 -19.68 -4.38
N TRP A 8 6.88 -19.09 -5.41
CA TRP A 8 7.33 -19.21 -6.81
C TRP A 8 8.80 -18.80 -7.03
N VAL A 9 9.24 -17.73 -6.34
CA VAL A 9 10.63 -17.24 -6.40
C VAL A 9 11.53 -18.05 -5.47
N ALA A 10 11.05 -18.44 -4.29
CA ALA A 10 11.80 -19.26 -3.35
C ALA A 10 12.21 -20.62 -3.94
N GLU A 11 11.30 -21.27 -4.67
CA GLU A 11 11.55 -22.54 -5.38
C GLU A 11 12.57 -22.41 -6.51
N ARG A 12 12.59 -21.28 -7.23
CA ARG A 12 13.42 -21.07 -8.42
C ARG A 12 14.77 -20.41 -8.15
N LEU A 13 14.86 -19.55 -7.14
CA LEU A 13 16.06 -18.76 -6.80
C LEU A 13 16.60 -19.04 -5.39
N GLY A 14 16.04 -20.00 -4.65
CA GLY A 14 16.47 -20.39 -3.30
C GLY A 14 16.33 -19.30 -2.22
N VAL A 15 15.73 -18.15 -2.54
CA VAL A 15 15.53 -17.02 -1.62
C VAL A 15 14.52 -17.40 -0.54
N ARG A 16 14.86 -17.15 0.73
CA ARG A 16 13.95 -17.42 1.87
C ARG A 16 13.65 -16.14 2.63
N LEU A 17 12.41 -16.04 3.09
CA LEU A 17 11.99 -15.06 4.09
C LEU A 17 11.93 -15.78 5.44
N ALA A 18 12.63 -15.24 6.44
CA ALA A 18 12.61 -15.74 7.81
C ALA A 18 12.03 -14.66 8.72
N ASP A 19 10.92 -14.96 9.39
CA ASP A 19 10.25 -14.00 10.27
C ASP A 19 11.09 -13.64 11.50
N GLY A 20 10.93 -12.40 11.95
CA GLY A 20 11.24 -11.97 13.31
C GLY A 20 9.97 -11.91 14.15
N ASP A 21 9.87 -10.88 14.99
CA ASP A 21 8.69 -10.67 15.84
C ASP A 21 7.46 -10.32 14.99
N ARG A 22 6.31 -10.89 15.38
CA ARG A 22 4.99 -10.70 14.75
C ARG A 22 4.04 -9.89 15.64
N PRO A 23 4.29 -8.60 15.92
CA PRO A 23 3.52 -7.81 16.90
C PRO A 23 2.01 -7.72 16.59
N PHE A 24 1.65 -7.80 15.30
CA PHE A 24 0.27 -7.80 14.83
C PHE A 24 -0.21 -9.18 14.33
N GLY A 25 0.53 -10.25 14.64
CA GLY A 25 0.27 -11.61 14.17
C GLY A 25 0.57 -11.86 12.68
N VAL A 26 1.16 -10.89 11.99
CA VAL A 26 1.63 -11.00 10.59
C VAL A 26 3.14 -11.19 10.57
N GLY A 27 3.63 -12.04 9.65
CA GLY A 27 5.03 -12.22 9.31
C GLY A 27 5.40 -11.58 7.97
N LEU A 28 6.64 -11.77 7.52
CA LEU A 28 7.14 -11.24 6.25
C LEU A 28 6.32 -11.77 5.08
N ALA A 29 6.11 -13.08 5.01
CA ALA A 29 5.37 -13.72 3.91
C ALA A 29 3.87 -13.36 3.88
N ASP A 30 3.34 -12.73 4.94
CA ASP A 30 1.98 -12.19 4.98
C ASP A 30 1.92 -10.75 4.41
N LEU A 31 2.97 -9.95 4.61
CA LEU A 31 3.03 -8.53 4.22
C LEU A 31 3.73 -8.29 2.86
N VAL A 32 4.70 -9.14 2.51
CA VAL A 32 5.49 -9.05 1.27
C VAL A 32 5.56 -10.42 0.57
N GLY A 33 5.39 -10.39 -0.75
CA GLY A 33 5.80 -11.48 -1.63
C GLY A 33 7.18 -11.23 -2.24
N LEU A 34 7.65 -12.17 -3.06
CA LEU A 34 8.90 -12.05 -3.81
C LEU A 34 8.63 -11.90 -5.31
N ALA A 35 9.44 -11.07 -5.97
CA ALA A 35 9.51 -10.95 -7.43
C ALA A 35 10.97 -10.87 -7.91
N VAL A 36 11.16 -11.04 -9.22
CA VAL A 36 12.49 -10.99 -9.86
C VAL A 36 12.67 -9.65 -10.56
N ARG A 37 13.76 -8.91 -10.26
CA ARG A 37 14.12 -7.66 -10.94
C ARG A 37 14.85 -7.96 -12.24
N ARG A 38 14.64 -7.11 -13.26
CA ARG A 38 15.51 -7.05 -14.43
C ARG A 38 16.69 -6.13 -14.13
N ASN A 39 17.63 -6.59 -13.29
CA ASN A 39 18.73 -5.76 -12.79
C ASN A 39 20.04 -6.57 -12.61
N PRO A 40 21.19 -6.07 -13.09
CA PRO A 40 22.46 -6.81 -13.05
C PRO A 40 23.13 -6.87 -11.66
N ARG A 41 22.62 -6.16 -10.64
CA ARG A 41 23.20 -6.07 -9.29
C ARG A 41 22.31 -6.62 -8.17
N ARG A 42 21.02 -6.88 -8.42
CA ARG A 42 20.09 -7.47 -7.43
C ARG A 42 18.95 -8.21 -8.14
N ALA A 43 18.90 -9.53 -8.00
CA ALA A 43 17.89 -10.36 -8.65
C ALA A 43 16.51 -10.33 -7.98
N HIS A 44 16.42 -10.21 -6.65
CA HIS A 44 15.16 -10.26 -5.91
C HIS A 44 14.56 -8.86 -5.66
N LEU A 45 13.25 -8.83 -5.39
CA LEU A 45 12.45 -7.69 -4.95
C LEU A 45 11.44 -8.17 -3.92
N LEU A 46 11.36 -7.49 -2.77
CA LEU A 46 10.19 -7.58 -1.90
C LEU A 46 9.04 -6.79 -2.54
N VAL A 47 7.88 -7.42 -2.67
CA VAL A 47 6.68 -6.80 -3.22
C VAL A 47 5.65 -6.68 -2.11
N SER A 48 5.39 -5.47 -1.63
CA SER A 48 4.42 -5.24 -0.56
C SER A 48 2.97 -5.43 -1.01
N ALA A 49 2.21 -6.15 -0.18
CA ALA A 49 0.77 -6.34 -0.33
C ALA A 49 -0.06 -5.12 0.11
N VAL A 50 0.54 -4.18 0.85
CA VAL A 50 -0.13 -3.03 1.50
C VAL A 50 0.30 -1.67 0.99
N LEU A 51 1.00 -1.60 -0.15
CA LEU A 51 1.62 -0.37 -0.64
C LEU A 51 0.98 0.20 -1.91
N GLY A 52 0.21 -0.60 -2.67
CA GLY A 52 -0.40 -0.15 -3.92
C GLY A 52 0.60 0.29 -4.99
N LYS A 53 1.75 -0.38 -5.10
CA LYS A 53 2.77 -0.07 -6.12
C LYS A 53 2.80 -1.05 -7.27
N HIS A 54 3.06 -2.33 -6.99
CA HIS A 54 3.18 -3.37 -8.02
C HIS A 54 1.95 -4.31 -8.08
N VAL A 55 1.10 -4.26 -7.07
CA VAL A 55 -0.11 -5.07 -6.94
C VAL A 55 -1.25 -4.12 -6.56
N PRO A 56 -2.35 -4.06 -7.33
CA PRO A 56 -3.52 -3.27 -6.98
C PRO A 56 -4.13 -3.73 -5.64
N THR A 57 -4.16 -2.81 -4.68
CA THR A 57 -4.54 -3.07 -3.27
C THR A 57 -5.79 -2.28 -2.91
N ASP A 58 -6.61 -2.76 -1.97
CA ASP A 58 -7.69 -1.94 -1.40
C ASP A 58 -7.08 -0.66 -0.79
N PRO A 59 -7.54 0.54 -1.19
CA PRO A 59 -6.95 1.80 -0.73
C PRO A 59 -6.99 1.97 0.80
N ARG A 60 -8.00 1.40 1.47
CA ARG A 60 -8.16 1.48 2.93
C ARG A 60 -7.15 0.60 3.66
N LEU A 61 -6.68 -0.48 3.02
CA LEU A 61 -5.55 -1.28 3.51
C LEU A 61 -4.23 -0.52 3.37
N VAL A 62 -4.04 0.21 2.26
CA VAL A 62 -2.83 1.02 2.04
C VAL A 62 -2.75 2.17 3.06
N HIS A 63 -3.82 2.94 3.21
CA HIS A 63 -3.90 4.02 4.20
C HIS A 63 -3.81 3.46 5.63
N GLY A 64 -4.58 2.41 5.94
CA GLY A 64 -4.57 1.74 7.25
C GLY A 64 -3.20 1.19 7.66
N ALA A 65 -2.40 0.64 6.73
CA ALA A 65 -1.05 0.18 7.02
C ALA A 65 -0.10 1.35 7.37
N GLY A 66 -0.20 2.47 6.67
CA GLY A 66 0.58 3.68 6.98
C GLY A 66 0.14 4.36 8.28
N LEU A 67 -1.16 4.39 8.55
CA LEU A 67 -1.70 4.84 9.84
C LEU A 67 -1.18 3.98 10.99
N LEU A 68 -1.15 2.65 10.83
CA LEU A 68 -0.63 1.73 11.84
C LEU A 68 0.85 1.97 12.11
N LEU A 69 1.63 2.24 11.06
CA LEU A 69 3.05 2.57 11.16
C LEU A 69 3.28 3.89 11.91
N GLY A 70 2.45 4.92 11.68
CA GLY A 70 2.50 6.16 12.46
C GLY A 70 2.05 5.99 13.92
N ARG A 71 1.11 5.08 14.18
CA ARG A 71 0.72 4.70 15.56
C ARG A 71 1.80 3.91 16.31
N LEU A 72 2.73 3.23 15.63
CA LEU A 72 3.91 2.65 16.30
C LEU A 72 4.88 3.72 16.84
N ILE A 73 4.83 4.95 16.33
CA ILE A 73 5.61 6.09 16.81
C ILE A 73 4.95 6.75 18.04
N THR A 74 3.64 6.57 18.20
CA THR A 74 2.77 7.20 19.21
C THR A 74 2.02 6.14 20.02
N ASP A 75 2.66 5.62 21.07
CA ASP A 75 2.16 4.65 22.06
C ASP A 75 0.75 4.06 21.79
N LEU A 76 0.70 3.07 20.90
CA LEU A 76 -0.55 2.45 20.46
C LEU A 76 -1.21 1.64 21.60
N PRO A 77 -2.43 2.00 22.07
CA PRO A 77 -3.08 1.26 23.15
C PRO A 77 -3.33 -0.20 22.78
N ALA A 78 -3.10 -1.11 23.72
CA ALA A 78 -3.12 -2.57 23.47
C ALA A 78 -4.44 -3.08 22.85
N GLY A 79 -5.59 -2.51 23.24
CA GLY A 79 -6.90 -2.83 22.63
C GLY A 79 -6.98 -2.42 21.15
N THR A 80 -6.47 -1.23 20.81
CA THR A 80 -6.37 -0.74 19.43
C THR A 80 -5.37 -1.57 18.62
N ALA A 81 -4.22 -1.94 19.20
CA ALA A 81 -3.24 -2.83 18.58
C ALA A 81 -3.84 -4.21 18.23
N ALA A 82 -4.58 -4.82 19.16
CA ALA A 82 -5.24 -6.10 18.94
C ALA A 82 -6.33 -6.02 17.85
N ALA A 83 -7.15 -4.97 17.86
CA ALA A 83 -8.18 -4.73 16.86
C ALA A 83 -7.58 -4.49 15.46
N ALA A 84 -6.55 -3.63 15.37
CA ALA A 84 -5.83 -3.36 14.13
C ALA A 84 -5.13 -4.62 13.60
N GLY A 85 -4.44 -5.40 14.45
CA GLY A 85 -3.79 -6.64 14.02
C GLY A 85 -4.77 -7.71 13.51
N HIS A 86 -5.95 -7.83 14.13
CA HIS A 86 -7.02 -8.70 13.61
C HIS A 86 -7.55 -8.21 12.25
N ALA A 87 -7.80 -6.90 12.10
CA ALA A 87 -8.28 -6.32 10.84
C ALA A 87 -7.24 -6.42 9.71
N LEU A 88 -5.96 -6.19 10.02
CA LEU A 88 -4.83 -6.34 9.08
C LEU A 88 -4.71 -7.77 8.55
N ARG A 89 -4.74 -8.79 9.41
CA ARG A 89 -4.70 -10.20 8.98
C ARG A 89 -5.88 -10.55 8.08
N ALA A 90 -7.09 -10.11 8.42
CA ALA A 90 -8.26 -10.32 7.59
C ALA A 90 -8.15 -9.59 6.24
N ALA A 91 -7.68 -8.34 6.21
CA ALA A 91 -7.51 -7.57 4.99
C ALA A 91 -6.40 -8.14 4.07
N LEU A 92 -5.33 -8.69 4.62
CA LEU A 92 -4.29 -9.40 3.87
C LEU A 92 -4.82 -10.73 3.29
N ALA A 93 -5.64 -11.46 4.06
CA ALA A 93 -6.31 -12.66 3.57
C ALA A 93 -7.30 -12.33 2.43
N ASP A 94 -8.12 -11.29 2.59
CA ASP A 94 -9.01 -10.77 1.53
C ASP A 94 -8.21 -10.34 0.28
N GLN A 95 -7.06 -9.68 0.47
CA GLN A 95 -6.18 -9.24 -0.61
C GLN A 95 -5.52 -10.41 -1.37
N ALA A 96 -5.18 -11.50 -0.66
CA ALA A 96 -4.69 -12.74 -1.27
C ALA A 96 -5.81 -13.55 -1.94
N ALA A 97 -7.01 -13.58 -1.34
CA ALA A 97 -8.21 -14.25 -1.87
C ALA A 97 -8.91 -13.47 -3.00
N GLY A 98 -8.56 -12.18 -3.18
CA GLY A 98 -8.99 -11.34 -4.31
C GLY A 98 -8.61 -11.88 -5.69
N GLY A 99 -7.84 -12.96 -5.76
CA GLY A 99 -7.73 -13.86 -6.91
C GLY A 99 -8.83 -14.95 -6.93
N VAL A 100 -10.11 -14.53 -6.93
CA VAL A 100 -11.35 -15.34 -6.97
C VAL A 100 -11.85 -15.95 -5.64
N PRO A 101 -13.12 -15.72 -5.24
CA PRO A 101 -13.77 -16.52 -4.21
C PRO A 101 -14.06 -17.92 -4.75
N ILE A 102 -13.43 -18.92 -4.15
CA ILE A 102 -13.74 -20.33 -4.43
C ILE A 102 -15.17 -20.60 -3.97
N LYS A 103 -16.07 -20.97 -4.90
CA LYS A 103 -17.32 -21.64 -4.52
C LYS A 103 -16.93 -22.91 -3.79
N GLU A 104 -17.37 -23.06 -2.54
CA GLU A 104 -17.27 -24.34 -1.84
C GLU A 104 -18.02 -25.40 -2.66
N THR A 105 -17.26 -26.20 -3.40
CA THR A 105 -17.77 -27.44 -3.98
C THR A 105 -17.92 -28.41 -2.82
N THR A 106 -19.14 -28.46 -2.26
CA THR A 106 -19.57 -29.57 -1.40
C THR A 106 -19.12 -30.87 -2.06
N PRO A 107 -18.33 -31.74 -1.40
CA PRO A 107 -17.88 -32.97 -2.02
C PRO A 107 -19.09 -33.81 -2.41
N SER A 108 -19.23 -34.11 -3.71
CA SER A 108 -20.16 -35.13 -4.16
C SER A 108 -19.71 -36.46 -3.58
N ALA A 109 -20.58 -37.13 -2.82
CA ALA A 109 -20.29 -38.45 -2.28
C ALA A 109 -20.09 -39.45 -3.43
N GLY A 110 -18.93 -40.11 -3.44
CA GLY A 110 -18.55 -41.08 -4.45
C GLY A 110 -17.26 -40.72 -5.18
N ASP A 111 -16.13 -41.17 -4.62
CA ASP A 111 -15.20 -42.04 -5.36
C ASP A 111 -14.18 -42.67 -4.39
N ASP A 112 -14.13 -44.00 -4.37
CA ASP A 112 -13.24 -44.78 -3.52
C ASP A 112 -11.78 -44.68 -4.00
N LEU A 113 -10.90 -44.10 -3.16
CA LEU A 113 -9.46 -44.22 -3.32
C LEU A 113 -8.82 -44.88 -2.09
N ARG A 114 -8.32 -46.09 -2.34
CA ARG A 114 -7.85 -47.07 -1.36
C ARG A 114 -6.60 -46.58 -0.63
N LEU A 115 -6.66 -46.54 0.70
CA LEU A 115 -5.48 -46.39 1.55
C LEU A 115 -4.74 -47.72 1.67
N TRP A 116 -3.44 -47.73 1.39
CA TRP A 116 -2.54 -48.81 1.80
C TRP A 116 -2.03 -48.51 3.21
N PRO A 117 -2.00 -49.49 4.13
CA PRO A 117 -1.73 -49.20 5.54
C PRO A 117 -0.24 -48.92 5.82
N ALA A 118 0.01 -48.02 6.75
CA ALA A 118 1.26 -47.97 7.50
C ALA A 118 1.12 -48.85 8.75
N GLU A 119 2.15 -49.65 9.04
CA GLU A 119 2.19 -50.52 10.21
C GLU A 119 2.30 -49.70 11.50
N GLY A 120 1.61 -50.15 12.56
CA GLY A 120 1.65 -49.53 13.88
C GLY A 120 1.48 -50.59 14.97
N GLU A 121 2.47 -50.69 15.84
CA GLU A 121 2.51 -51.67 16.95
C GLU A 121 1.48 -51.36 18.04
N GLU A 122 0.92 -52.40 18.65
CA GLU A 122 -0.03 -52.27 19.76
C GLU A 122 0.66 -51.95 21.11
N GLY A 123 0.11 -51.00 21.86
CA GLY A 123 0.64 -50.54 23.17
C GLY A 123 -0.47 -50.23 24.18
N ASN A 124 -1.19 -51.27 24.61
CA ASN A 124 -2.33 -51.23 25.53
C ASN A 124 -2.01 -50.69 26.95
N ALA A 125 -2.84 -49.78 27.51
CA ALA A 125 -3.55 -49.98 28.81
C ALA A 125 -4.12 -48.70 29.50
N ARG A 126 -5.45 -48.73 29.76
CA ARG A 126 -6.17 -48.42 31.05
C ARG A 126 -5.98 -47.06 31.76
N SER A 127 -6.89 -46.54 32.59
CA SER A 127 -8.36 -46.62 32.79
C SER A 127 -8.78 -45.70 33.97
N SER A 128 -10.08 -45.41 34.15
CA SER A 128 -10.72 -44.67 35.27
C SER A 128 -10.48 -43.14 35.33
N SER A 129 -11.44 -42.20 35.41
CA SER A 129 -12.84 -42.08 35.93
C SER A 129 -12.96 -41.54 37.36
N HIS A 130 -13.66 -40.40 37.54
CA HIS A 130 -14.48 -39.88 38.67
C HIS A 130 -14.95 -38.46 38.22
N LEU A 131 -16.21 -38.01 38.08
CA LEU A 131 -17.50 -38.04 38.81
C LEU A 131 -17.68 -37.02 39.97
N GLY A 132 -18.74 -36.20 39.86
CA GLY A 132 -19.32 -35.30 40.89
C GLY A 132 -19.55 -33.84 40.39
N THR A 133 -20.74 -33.31 40.05
CA THR A 133 -21.97 -32.96 40.84
C THR A 133 -21.71 -31.99 42.02
N ALA A 134 -22.46 -30.92 42.34
CA ALA A 134 -23.66 -30.20 41.85
C ALA A 134 -23.67 -28.78 42.54
N GLY A 135 -24.62 -27.82 42.43
CA GLY A 135 -25.95 -27.64 41.80
C GLY A 135 -26.67 -26.36 42.34
N PHE A 136 -27.92 -26.08 41.93
CA PHE A 136 -28.82 -24.96 42.36
C PHE A 136 -28.41 -23.50 41.99
N GLY A 137 -29.32 -22.53 41.75
CA GLY A 137 -30.79 -22.57 41.58
C GLY A 137 -31.49 -21.26 42.03
N GLY A 138 -32.39 -20.67 41.22
CA GLY A 138 -33.22 -19.50 41.63
C GLY A 138 -33.95 -18.78 40.47
N ARG A 139 -35.18 -18.27 40.69
CA ARG A 139 -36.06 -17.68 39.64
C ARG A 139 -36.55 -16.25 39.95
N ALA A 140 -36.90 -15.56 38.86
CA ALA A 140 -37.60 -14.30 38.61
C ALA A 140 -38.74 -13.79 39.54
N SER A 141 -38.88 -12.45 39.58
CA SER A 141 -40.13 -11.64 39.48
C SER A 141 -39.71 -10.16 39.30
N ASP A 142 -40.01 -9.43 38.22
CA ASP A 142 -41.29 -8.96 37.65
C ASP A 142 -41.95 -7.80 38.44
N SER A 143 -42.02 -6.61 37.82
CA SER A 143 -42.91 -5.51 38.22
C SER A 143 -43.21 -4.58 37.03
N ARG A 144 -44.50 -4.37 36.76
CA ARG A 144 -45.02 -3.52 35.67
C ARG A 144 -45.54 -2.20 36.24
N THR A 145 -45.39 -1.13 35.45
CA THR A 145 -46.30 0.04 35.47
C THR A 145 -46.59 0.46 34.02
N SER A 146 -47.71 1.15 33.78
CA SER A 146 -48.41 1.10 32.48
C SER A 146 -49.16 2.39 32.12
N LEU A 147 -49.53 2.48 30.82
CA LEU A 147 -50.55 3.37 30.18
C LEU A 147 -50.12 4.80 29.75
N PRO A 148 -50.76 5.42 28.71
CA PRO A 148 -51.24 4.85 27.43
C PRO A 148 -50.97 5.84 26.21
N PRO A 149 -51.77 5.98 25.11
CA PRO A 149 -51.20 5.99 23.74
C PRO A 149 -51.53 7.23 22.85
N GLY A 150 -50.94 7.32 21.64
CA GLY A 150 -51.32 8.39 20.69
C GLY A 150 -50.70 8.36 19.27
N LEU A 151 -51.36 7.63 18.34
CA LEU A 151 -51.58 7.93 16.91
C LEU A 151 -50.43 8.08 15.86
N HIS A 152 -50.81 7.69 14.62
CA HIS A 152 -50.14 7.83 13.31
C HIS A 152 -48.97 6.87 12.97
N SER A 153 -48.80 6.37 11.73
CA SER A 153 -49.72 5.75 10.74
C SER A 153 -48.92 5.33 9.48
N ALA A 154 -49.18 4.12 8.93
CA ALA A 154 -48.74 3.59 7.62
C ALA A 154 -47.21 3.62 7.30
N THR A 155 -46.43 2.53 7.31
CA THR A 155 -46.47 1.25 6.54
C THR A 155 -46.43 1.40 5.02
N GLY A 156 -45.28 1.05 4.39
CA GLY A 156 -45.18 1.01 2.92
C GLY A 156 -43.78 0.81 2.30
N SER A 157 -42.92 -0.06 2.86
CA SER A 157 -41.65 -0.42 2.19
C SER A 157 -41.84 -1.63 1.25
N PRO A 158 -41.52 -1.55 -0.05
CA PRO A 158 -41.40 -2.74 -0.88
C PRO A 158 -40.12 -3.51 -0.49
N GLY A 159 -40.24 -4.84 -0.41
CA GLY A 159 -39.23 -5.68 0.24
C GLY A 159 -37.87 -5.74 -0.48
N ALA A 160 -36.81 -5.78 0.32
CA ALA A 160 -35.53 -6.29 -0.15
C ALA A 160 -35.69 -7.78 -0.46
N ALA A 161 -35.44 -8.16 -1.71
CA ALA A 161 -35.29 -9.56 -2.07
C ALA A 161 -33.94 -10.06 -1.56
N ASP A 162 -33.96 -11.06 -0.67
CA ASP A 162 -32.75 -11.72 -0.17
C ASP A 162 -31.93 -12.30 -1.34
N MET A 163 -30.74 -11.75 -1.53
CA MET A 163 -29.68 -12.35 -2.36
C MET A 163 -28.64 -12.97 -1.41
N PRO A 164 -28.07 -14.14 -1.72
CA PRO A 164 -27.19 -14.85 -0.80
C PRO A 164 -25.94 -14.01 -0.48
N GLY A 165 -25.72 -13.78 0.82
CA GLY A 165 -24.75 -12.80 1.32
C GLY A 165 -23.29 -13.17 1.06
N GLY A 166 -22.69 -12.53 0.06
CA GLY A 166 -21.24 -12.29 0.04
C GLY A 166 -20.91 -11.08 0.91
N ALA A 167 -19.81 -11.13 1.67
CA ALA A 167 -19.34 -9.97 2.44
C ALA A 167 -18.94 -8.82 1.48
N ALA A 168 -19.27 -7.58 1.85
CA ALA A 168 -18.93 -6.41 1.04
C ALA A 168 -17.40 -6.28 0.83
N PRO A 169 -16.91 -6.01 -0.40
CA PRO A 169 -15.48 -5.92 -0.70
C PRO A 169 -14.71 -5.01 0.26
N GLY A 170 -13.61 -5.55 0.81
CA GLY A 170 -12.67 -4.78 1.62
C GLY A 170 -13.17 -4.35 2.99
N ARG A 171 -14.23 -4.97 3.53
CA ARG A 171 -14.74 -4.68 4.89
C ARG A 171 -13.65 -4.77 5.97
N ALA A 172 -12.69 -5.69 5.85
CA ALA A 172 -11.56 -5.80 6.77
C ALA A 172 -10.56 -4.62 6.62
N ALA A 173 -10.32 -4.17 5.38
CA ALA A 173 -9.47 -3.03 5.07
C ALA A 173 -10.06 -1.70 5.60
N ALA A 174 -11.37 -1.49 5.40
CA ALA A 174 -12.10 -0.38 6.04
C ALA A 174 -11.95 -0.42 7.57
N ARG A 175 -12.23 -1.56 8.20
CA ARG A 175 -12.11 -1.72 9.66
C ARG A 175 -10.69 -1.43 10.18
N LEU A 176 -9.64 -1.79 9.44
CA LEU A 176 -8.25 -1.48 9.81
C LEU A 176 -8.06 0.04 9.90
N ARG A 177 -8.39 0.76 8.83
CA ARG A 177 -8.31 2.22 8.77
C ARG A 177 -9.16 2.87 9.87
N ASP A 178 -10.43 2.51 9.97
CA ASP A 178 -11.41 3.17 10.84
C ASP A 178 -11.01 3.09 12.32
N VAL A 179 -10.48 1.95 12.77
CA VAL A 179 -9.95 1.77 14.13
C VAL A 179 -8.76 2.69 14.42
N LEU A 180 -7.90 2.94 13.42
CA LEU A 180 -6.68 3.76 13.56
C LEU A 180 -6.95 5.26 13.44
N LEU A 181 -7.98 5.63 12.68
CA LEU A 181 -8.53 6.99 12.62
C LEU A 181 -9.29 7.34 13.90
N ALA A 182 -10.06 6.41 14.48
CA ALA A 182 -10.78 6.63 15.74
C ALA A 182 -9.85 6.66 16.97
N GLY A 183 -8.77 5.87 16.97
CA GLY A 183 -7.79 5.79 18.05
C GLY A 183 -6.81 6.97 18.11
N GLN A 184 -7.28 8.22 18.12
CA GLN A 184 -6.39 9.39 18.13
C GLN A 184 -5.81 9.64 19.53
N GLY A 185 -4.48 9.48 19.64
CA GLY A 185 -3.70 10.06 20.73
C GLY A 185 -3.55 11.58 20.55
N ALA A 186 -2.90 12.24 21.51
CA ALA A 186 -2.58 13.67 21.39
C ALA A 186 -1.71 13.94 20.14
N PRO A 187 -1.98 15.00 19.36
CA PRO A 187 -1.20 15.33 18.17
C PRO A 187 0.30 15.47 18.48
N MET A 188 1.14 14.75 17.74
CA MET A 188 2.59 14.85 17.82
C MET A 188 3.10 15.81 16.76
N GLY A 189 3.74 16.90 17.20
CA GLY A 189 4.54 17.76 16.33
C GLY A 189 5.79 17.02 15.87
N ALA A 190 5.97 16.89 14.55
CA ALA A 190 7.11 16.24 13.92
C ALA A 190 7.27 16.72 12.47
N LEU A 191 8.46 16.54 11.90
CA LEU A 191 8.67 16.59 10.45
C LEU A 191 8.74 15.16 9.90
N VAL A 192 7.79 14.79 9.04
CA VAL A 192 7.78 13.47 8.40
C VAL A 192 8.30 13.62 6.97
N ILE A 193 9.29 12.81 6.57
CA ILE A 193 9.90 12.82 5.23
C ILE A 193 9.73 11.44 4.59
N GLY A 194 8.98 11.36 3.48
CA GLY A 194 8.89 10.15 2.67
C GLY A 194 10.00 10.03 1.62
N TYR A 195 10.51 8.82 1.40
CA TYR A 195 11.40 8.53 0.28
C TYR A 195 10.60 8.34 -1.03
N ALA A 196 10.86 9.17 -2.03
CA ALA A 196 10.35 8.94 -3.38
C ALA A 196 11.10 7.80 -4.06
N GLU A 197 10.47 7.00 -4.90
CA GLU A 197 9.08 7.09 -5.38
C GLU A 197 8.08 6.47 -4.38
N THR A 198 8.49 5.40 -3.70
CA THR A 198 7.57 4.42 -3.12
C THR A 198 6.85 4.87 -1.84
N ALA A 199 7.51 5.65 -0.98
CA ALA A 199 7.00 6.00 0.33
C ALA A 199 6.33 7.39 0.38
N THR A 200 5.97 7.98 -0.77
CA THR A 200 5.31 9.29 -0.83
C THR A 200 3.88 9.25 -0.27
N ALA A 201 3.09 8.20 -0.52
CA ALA A 201 1.80 8.00 0.15
C ALA A 201 1.93 7.39 1.56
N LEU A 202 2.93 6.53 1.77
CA LEU A 202 3.17 5.91 3.07
C LEU A 202 3.56 6.97 4.12
N GLY A 203 4.44 7.89 3.78
CA GLY A 203 4.86 9.00 4.65
C GLY A 203 3.71 9.97 4.98
N HIS A 204 2.87 10.31 4.00
CA HIS A 204 1.61 11.03 4.27
C HIS A 204 0.74 10.28 5.26
N SER A 205 0.53 8.98 5.06
CA SER A 205 -0.31 8.15 5.94
C SER A 205 0.28 8.03 7.37
N VAL A 206 1.61 8.10 7.52
CA VAL A 206 2.28 8.21 8.82
C VAL A 206 2.02 9.58 9.45
N ALA A 207 2.14 10.68 8.70
CA ALA A 207 1.82 12.03 9.17
C ALA A 207 0.34 12.16 9.57
N ASP A 208 -0.57 11.53 8.82
CA ASP A 208 -2.00 11.45 9.13
C ASP A 208 -2.24 10.87 10.53
N ALA A 209 -1.56 9.78 10.89
CA ALA A 209 -1.68 9.18 12.23
C ALA A 209 -1.04 10.05 13.34
N LEU A 210 0.06 10.75 13.07
CA LEU A 210 0.69 11.63 14.06
C LEU A 210 -0.15 12.87 14.38
N GLY A 211 -1.09 13.26 13.52
CA GLY A 211 -2.07 14.30 13.81
C GLY A 211 -1.55 15.74 13.61
N GLY A 212 -0.39 16.06 14.18
CA GLY A 212 0.23 17.39 14.19
C GLY A 212 1.54 17.50 13.41
N ALA A 213 1.86 16.51 12.58
CA ALA A 213 3.10 16.48 11.81
C ALA A 213 2.99 17.28 10.49
N GLY A 214 4.04 18.02 10.15
CA GLY A 214 4.24 18.53 8.80
C GLY A 214 4.89 17.46 7.93
N TYR A 215 4.40 17.28 6.71
CA TYR A 215 4.88 16.27 5.78
C TYR A 215 5.64 16.87 4.58
N LEU A 216 6.75 16.25 4.22
CA LEU A 216 7.48 16.48 2.97
C LEU A 216 7.78 15.11 2.34
N HIS A 217 7.99 15.04 1.03
CA HIS A 217 8.73 13.91 0.45
C HIS A 217 9.92 14.38 -0.35
N SER A 218 10.95 13.55 -0.40
CA SER A 218 12.00 13.70 -1.40
C SER A 218 11.42 13.58 -2.81
N THR A 219 12.07 14.17 -3.80
CA THR A 219 11.67 14.07 -5.20
C THR A 219 12.89 13.99 -6.10
N ARG A 220 12.72 13.36 -7.26
CA ARG A 220 13.70 13.32 -8.34
C ARG A 220 13.35 14.29 -9.47
N ARG A 221 12.27 15.07 -9.32
CA ARG A 221 11.83 16.12 -10.26
C ARG A 221 12.37 17.49 -9.81
N PRO A 222 13.38 18.06 -10.47
CA PRO A 222 13.81 19.43 -10.16
C PRO A 222 12.74 20.44 -10.60
N VAL A 223 12.51 21.49 -9.80
CA VAL A 223 11.59 22.57 -10.15
C VAL A 223 12.38 23.81 -10.55
N ALA A 224 12.16 24.30 -11.77
CA ALA A 224 12.91 25.40 -12.34
C ALA A 224 12.83 26.67 -11.45
N GLY A 225 13.99 27.20 -11.07
CA GLY A 225 14.09 28.39 -10.22
C GLY A 225 13.91 28.17 -8.71
N ILE A 226 13.64 26.94 -8.26
CA ILE A 226 13.53 26.59 -6.83
C ILE A 226 14.78 25.80 -6.41
N PRO A 227 15.67 26.38 -5.59
CA PRO A 227 16.85 25.67 -5.10
C PRO A 227 16.45 24.63 -4.03
N PRO A 228 17.08 23.44 -4.00
CA PRO A 228 16.85 22.47 -2.95
C PRO A 228 17.25 23.01 -1.58
N TYR A 229 16.51 22.62 -0.54
CA TYR A 229 16.92 22.82 0.85
C TYR A 229 18.17 21.99 1.17
N GLY A 230 18.18 20.76 0.66
CA GLY A 230 19.29 19.81 0.70
C GLY A 230 18.96 18.60 -0.18
N GLY A 231 19.87 17.62 -0.19
CA GLY A 231 19.66 16.37 -0.89
C GLY A 231 20.60 15.26 -0.41
N PHE A 232 20.34 14.04 -0.86
CA PHE A 232 21.10 12.84 -0.49
C PHE A 232 21.14 11.84 -1.67
N GLU A 233 22.06 10.89 -1.60
CA GLU A 233 22.27 9.87 -2.65
C GLU A 233 21.86 8.47 -2.19
N GLU A 234 21.22 7.71 -3.08
CA GLU A 234 20.97 6.27 -2.90
C GLU A 234 22.12 5.46 -3.51
N GLU A 235 23.00 4.89 -2.66
CA GLU A 235 24.19 4.08 -3.04
C GLU A 235 23.90 2.93 -4.03
N HIS A 236 22.64 2.51 -4.16
CA HIS A 236 22.21 1.41 -5.03
C HIS A 236 21.75 1.86 -6.42
N SER A 237 21.66 3.16 -6.71
CA SER A 237 21.25 3.72 -8.01
C SER A 237 22.40 4.51 -8.65
N HIS A 238 22.66 4.32 -9.95
CA HIS A 238 23.86 4.90 -10.58
C HIS A 238 23.75 6.40 -10.91
N ALA A 239 22.60 7.07 -10.71
CA ALA A 239 22.39 8.45 -11.17
C ALA A 239 21.19 9.21 -10.56
N THR A 240 20.78 8.97 -9.30
CA THR A 240 19.64 9.72 -8.71
C THR A 240 19.91 10.29 -7.34
N SER A 241 20.25 11.59 -7.32
CA SER A 241 20.14 12.43 -6.12
C SER A 241 18.67 12.69 -5.79
N HIS A 242 18.37 12.72 -4.50
CA HIS A 242 17.06 13.06 -3.98
C HIS A 242 17.05 14.51 -3.52
N LEU A 243 16.06 15.27 -3.95
CA LEU A 243 15.89 16.68 -3.63
C LEU A 243 14.83 16.86 -2.56
N LEU A 244 15.06 17.79 -1.63
CA LEU A 244 14.04 18.31 -0.72
C LEU A 244 13.68 19.74 -1.15
N LEU A 245 12.43 19.95 -1.57
CA LEU A 245 11.96 21.20 -2.19
C LEU A 245 10.80 21.86 -1.40
N PRO A 246 10.92 22.12 -0.09
CA PRO A 246 9.84 22.73 0.68
C PRO A 246 9.52 24.15 0.16
N ALA A 247 8.23 24.49 0.04
CA ALA A 247 7.78 25.83 -0.34
C ALA A 247 8.09 26.86 0.75
N ASP A 248 8.06 26.45 2.02
CA ASP A 248 8.51 27.24 3.16
C ASP A 248 9.60 26.50 3.94
N ARG A 249 10.76 27.15 4.13
CA ARG A 249 11.89 26.59 4.87
C ARG A 249 11.58 26.37 6.35
N ALA A 250 10.61 27.09 6.90
CA ALA A 250 10.15 26.90 8.28
C ALA A 250 9.72 25.44 8.57
N LEU A 251 9.21 24.71 7.58
CA LEU A 251 8.89 23.28 7.72
C LEU A 251 10.12 22.41 8.07
N MET A 252 11.29 22.73 7.51
CA MET A 252 12.54 22.02 7.78
C MET A 252 13.22 22.48 9.08
N GLU A 253 12.92 23.70 9.51
CA GLU A 253 13.52 24.36 10.67
C GLU A 253 12.70 24.18 11.96
N ALA A 254 11.44 23.75 11.86
CA ALA A 254 10.56 23.44 12.98
C ALA A 254 11.14 22.37 13.91
N ASP A 255 11.06 22.60 15.23
CA ASP A 255 11.59 21.71 16.26
C ASP A 255 10.84 20.38 16.38
N GLY A 256 11.40 19.46 17.17
CA GLY A 256 10.86 18.11 17.37
C GLY A 256 11.54 17.03 16.50
N PRO A 257 11.05 15.78 16.54
CA PRO A 257 11.66 14.66 15.85
C PRO A 257 11.49 14.74 14.32
N VAL A 258 12.45 14.16 13.61
CA VAL A 258 12.32 13.88 12.17
C VAL A 258 12.00 12.40 11.97
N VAL A 259 10.88 12.12 11.31
CA VAL A 259 10.45 10.77 10.94
C VAL A 259 10.81 10.51 9.48
N LEU A 260 11.68 9.55 9.22
CA LEU A 260 12.07 9.15 7.87
C LEU A 260 11.30 7.89 7.49
N VAL A 261 10.51 7.94 6.41
CA VAL A 261 9.56 6.89 6.03
C VAL A 261 9.93 6.26 4.70
N ASP A 262 10.19 4.94 4.71
CA ASP A 262 10.54 4.13 3.54
C ASP A 262 9.67 2.86 3.45
N ASP A 263 9.76 2.06 2.39
CA ASP A 263 9.08 0.76 2.33
C ASP A 263 9.85 -0.37 3.05
N GLU A 264 11.18 -0.41 2.92
CA GLU A 264 12.05 -1.46 3.47
C GLU A 264 13.34 -0.92 4.12
N LEU A 265 13.56 -1.23 5.41
CA LEU A 265 14.87 -1.05 6.06
C LEU A 265 15.77 -2.28 5.83
N SER A 266 16.73 -2.14 4.92
CA SER A 266 17.70 -3.20 4.55
C SER A 266 19.08 -3.04 5.19
N THR A 267 20.02 -2.31 4.58
CA THR A 267 21.29 -1.93 5.24
C THR A 267 21.15 -0.62 6.01
N GLY A 268 20.19 0.22 5.66
CA GLY A 268 20.00 1.55 6.23
C GLY A 268 20.99 2.62 5.76
N ASN A 269 21.91 2.33 4.83
CA ASN A 269 22.94 3.31 4.40
C ASN A 269 22.32 4.60 3.84
N THR A 270 21.31 4.50 2.97
CA THR A 270 20.54 5.66 2.45
C THR A 270 20.04 6.55 3.58
N VAL A 271 19.48 5.94 4.61
CA VAL A 271 18.92 6.62 5.78
C VAL A 271 20.02 7.27 6.62
N LEU A 272 21.13 6.58 6.88
CA LEU A 272 22.28 7.15 7.60
C LEU A 272 22.87 8.36 6.86
N ASN A 273 23.00 8.28 5.53
CA ASN A 273 23.46 9.39 4.70
C ASN A 273 22.46 10.56 4.69
N THR A 274 21.15 10.28 4.67
CA THR A 274 20.08 11.28 4.80
C THR A 274 20.14 11.98 6.16
N ILE A 275 20.28 11.22 7.26
CA ILE A 275 20.44 11.79 8.61
C ILE A 275 21.68 12.66 8.66
N ARG A 276 22.85 12.19 8.19
CA ARG A 276 24.09 13.00 8.18
C ARG A 276 23.89 14.33 7.45
N ALA A 277 23.26 14.32 6.28
CA ALA A 277 22.99 15.52 5.49
C ALA A 277 22.01 16.48 6.20
N LEU A 278 20.92 15.96 6.78
CA LEU A 278 19.94 16.78 7.50
C LEU A 278 20.51 17.34 8.81
N HIS A 279 21.23 16.51 9.58
CA HIS A 279 21.80 16.88 10.88
C HIS A 279 22.89 17.96 10.73
N ALA A 280 23.65 17.94 9.65
CA ALA A 280 24.62 19.00 9.32
C ALA A 280 23.98 20.36 9.01
N LEU A 281 22.71 20.39 8.57
CA LEU A 281 21.94 21.61 8.31
C LEU A 281 21.16 22.08 9.54
N ARG A 282 20.48 21.15 10.22
CA ARG A 282 19.75 21.36 11.48
C ARG A 282 19.85 20.10 12.34
N PRO A 283 20.69 20.10 13.39
CA PRO A 283 20.73 19.03 14.37
C PRO A 283 19.35 18.76 14.97
N ARG A 284 19.09 17.49 15.30
CA ARG A 284 17.85 17.02 15.93
C ARG A 284 18.21 16.08 17.07
N ASP A 285 17.46 16.17 18.17
CA ASP A 285 17.64 15.27 19.32
C ASP A 285 17.15 13.84 19.02
N ARG A 286 16.24 13.70 18.04
CA ARG A 286 15.60 12.43 17.72
C ARG A 286 15.28 12.29 16.22
N TYR A 287 15.66 11.14 15.66
CA TYR A 287 15.18 10.60 14.40
C TYR A 287 14.37 9.33 14.66
N VAL A 288 13.32 9.10 13.88
CA VAL A 288 12.54 7.86 13.89
C VAL A 288 12.49 7.30 12.48
N LEU A 289 12.87 6.04 12.33
CA LEU A 289 12.85 5.33 11.05
C LEU A 289 11.60 4.47 10.98
N ALA A 290 10.70 4.77 10.05
CA ALA A 290 9.44 4.05 9.88
C ALA A 290 9.46 3.30 8.54
N ALA A 291 9.26 1.98 8.56
CA ALA A 291 9.12 1.17 7.36
C ALA A 291 8.02 0.11 7.48
N LEU A 292 7.55 -0.43 6.36
CA LEU A 292 6.66 -1.59 6.40
C LEU A 292 7.42 -2.83 6.91
N VAL A 293 8.67 -2.98 6.46
CA VAL A 293 9.54 -4.13 6.75
C VAL A 293 10.91 -3.68 7.25
N ASP A 294 11.41 -4.32 8.32
CA ASP A 294 12.79 -4.17 8.80
C ASP A 294 13.54 -5.51 8.74
N VAL A 295 14.46 -5.63 7.78
CA VAL A 295 15.30 -6.82 7.54
C VAL A 295 16.78 -6.59 7.88
N ARG A 296 17.11 -5.50 8.62
CA ARG A 296 18.47 -5.21 9.09
C ARG A 296 19.05 -6.35 9.93
N GLY A 297 20.25 -6.79 9.55
CA GLY A 297 21.04 -7.73 10.34
C GLY A 297 21.65 -7.08 11.60
N PRO A 298 22.22 -7.88 12.52
CA PRO A 298 22.85 -7.35 13.73
C PRO A 298 23.95 -6.32 13.47
N ARG A 299 24.73 -6.49 12.38
CA ARG A 299 25.78 -5.54 11.97
C ARG A 299 25.21 -4.17 11.57
N ASP A 300 24.07 -4.14 10.89
CA ASP A 300 23.43 -2.90 10.45
C ASP A 300 22.76 -2.17 11.62
N ARG A 301 22.20 -2.92 12.58
CA ARG A 301 21.69 -2.37 13.85
C ARG A 301 22.82 -1.79 14.69
N ALA A 302 23.94 -2.48 14.82
CA ALA A 302 25.12 -1.97 15.54
C ALA A 302 25.73 -0.72 14.86
N ARG A 303 25.80 -0.69 13.52
CA ARG A 303 26.23 0.50 12.76
C ARG A 303 25.31 1.70 12.99
N MET A 304 23.99 1.48 13.02
CA MET A 304 23.00 2.52 13.32
C MET A 304 23.20 3.09 14.74
N ALA A 305 23.44 2.24 15.74
CA ALA A 305 23.68 2.68 17.11
C ALA A 305 24.97 3.50 17.24
N ALA A 306 26.09 3.01 16.71
CA ALA A 306 27.36 3.74 16.73
C ALA A 306 27.31 5.10 16.00
N PHE A 307 26.49 5.20 14.95
CA PHE A 307 26.26 6.47 14.24
C PHE A 307 25.33 7.42 15.02
N ALA A 308 24.37 6.90 15.79
CA ALA A 308 23.57 7.70 16.71
C ALA A 308 24.47 8.32 17.81
N ASP A 309 25.40 7.53 18.36
CA ASP A 309 26.41 7.96 19.32
C ASP A 309 27.38 9.00 18.71
N GLU A 310 27.85 8.78 17.46
CA GLU A 310 28.71 9.72 16.69
C GLU A 310 28.08 11.12 16.56
N LEU A 311 26.77 11.18 16.29
CA LEU A 311 26.03 12.43 16.13
C LEU A 311 25.48 13.01 17.43
N GLY A 312 25.54 12.28 18.56
CA GLY A 312 24.91 12.69 19.82
C GLY A 312 23.37 12.79 19.72
N THR A 313 22.74 11.94 18.92
CA THR A 313 21.28 11.96 18.66
C THR A 313 20.64 10.61 18.95
N ARG A 314 19.33 10.58 19.22
CA ARG A 314 18.58 9.33 19.33
C ARG A 314 18.07 8.88 17.96
N ILE A 315 18.32 7.63 17.57
CA ILE A 315 17.72 7.03 16.36
C ILE A 315 16.88 5.82 16.76
N ASP A 316 15.56 5.96 16.70
CA ASP A 316 14.61 4.85 16.85
C ASP A 316 14.28 4.22 15.50
N ALA A 317 13.83 2.96 15.49
CA ALA A 317 13.27 2.33 14.30
C ALA A 317 12.00 1.55 14.65
N VAL A 318 10.95 1.74 13.84
CA VAL A 318 9.66 1.05 13.94
C VAL A 318 9.32 0.41 12.60
N ALA A 319 8.74 -0.79 12.66
CA ALA A 319 8.23 -1.46 11.47
C ALA A 319 6.99 -2.30 11.79
N LEU A 320 6.13 -2.52 10.79
CA LEU A 320 4.97 -3.41 10.95
C LEU A 320 5.40 -4.88 11.12
N VAL A 321 6.48 -5.27 10.43
CA VAL A 321 7.08 -6.61 10.48
C VAL A 321 8.60 -6.49 10.50
N SER A 322 9.26 -7.40 11.22
CA SER A 322 10.70 -7.62 11.17
C SER A 322 11.06 -9.02 10.67
N GLY A 323 12.28 -9.21 10.18
CA GLY A 323 12.79 -10.54 9.85
C GLY A 323 14.13 -10.51 9.12
N ARG A 324 14.35 -11.48 8.22
CA ARG A 324 15.55 -11.60 7.38
C ARG A 324 15.19 -12.08 5.98
N VAL A 325 15.97 -11.65 4.99
CA VAL A 325 15.99 -12.22 3.64
C VAL A 325 17.28 -13.03 3.50
N GLU A 326 17.15 -14.34 3.31
CA GLU A 326 18.28 -15.24 3.05
C GLU A 326 18.44 -15.41 1.55
N LEU A 327 19.66 -15.16 1.06
CA LEU A 327 20.00 -15.20 -0.36
C LEU A 327 21.07 -16.28 -0.58
N PRO A 328 20.88 -17.25 -1.50
CA PRO A 328 21.94 -18.17 -1.85
C PRO A 328 23.03 -17.45 -2.68
N PRO A 329 24.28 -17.96 -2.71
CA PRO A 329 25.41 -17.26 -3.35
C PRO A 329 25.23 -17.00 -4.85
N ASP A 330 24.48 -17.87 -5.54
CA ASP A 330 24.21 -17.88 -6.98
C ASP A 330 22.93 -17.11 -7.38
N VAL A 331 22.22 -16.49 -6.43
CA VAL A 331 20.91 -15.83 -6.65
C VAL A 331 20.91 -14.83 -7.82
N LEU A 332 22.04 -14.19 -8.08
CA LEU A 332 22.18 -13.21 -9.16
C LEU A 332 22.24 -13.89 -10.54
N GLU A 333 23.01 -14.97 -10.66
CA GLU A 333 23.14 -15.75 -11.89
C GLU A 333 21.83 -16.47 -12.21
N ALA A 334 21.23 -17.14 -11.23
CA ALA A 334 19.93 -17.79 -11.37
C ALA A 334 18.82 -16.80 -11.77
N GLY A 335 18.82 -15.59 -11.19
CA GLY A 335 17.88 -14.52 -11.56
C GLY A 335 18.07 -14.01 -12.99
N GLN A 336 19.32 -13.87 -13.45
CA GLN A 336 19.63 -13.46 -14.82
C GLN A 336 19.22 -14.54 -15.84
N ALA A 337 19.52 -15.80 -15.56
CA ALA A 337 19.12 -16.94 -16.40
C ALA A 337 17.59 -17.02 -16.54
N LEU A 338 16.85 -16.82 -15.45
CA LEU A 338 15.39 -16.80 -15.45
C LEU A 338 14.80 -15.64 -16.28
N VAL A 339 15.37 -14.43 -16.15
CA VAL A 339 14.97 -13.28 -16.98
C VAL A 339 15.22 -13.55 -18.47
N ALA A 340 16.36 -14.16 -18.82
CA ALA A 340 16.70 -14.51 -20.19
C ALA A 340 15.76 -15.58 -20.76
N ALA A 341 15.47 -16.64 -20.00
CA ALA A 341 14.54 -17.70 -20.39
C ALA A 341 13.12 -17.16 -20.64
N THR A 342 12.62 -16.26 -19.78
CA THR A 342 11.31 -15.62 -20.01
C THR A 342 11.30 -14.69 -21.23
N ALA A 343 12.41 -14.01 -21.53
CA ALA A 343 12.53 -13.14 -22.70
C ALA A 343 12.57 -13.90 -24.03
N ALA A 344 12.98 -15.18 -24.01
CA ALA A 344 13.00 -16.06 -25.18
C ALA A 344 11.64 -16.72 -25.48
N ALA A 345 10.66 -16.62 -24.58
CA ALA A 345 9.31 -17.13 -24.83
C ALA A 345 8.62 -16.30 -25.93
N PRO A 346 7.88 -16.92 -26.87
CA PRO A 346 7.18 -16.17 -27.91
C PRO A 346 6.13 -15.24 -27.28
N PRO A 347 6.02 -13.98 -27.75
CA PRO A 347 5.06 -13.04 -27.19
C PRO A 347 3.64 -13.57 -27.39
N THR A 348 2.84 -13.59 -26.32
CA THR A 348 1.42 -13.92 -26.39
C THR A 348 0.75 -13.03 -27.42
N ALA A 349 0.05 -13.62 -28.39
CA ALA A 349 -0.55 -12.86 -29.48
C ALA A 349 -1.47 -11.77 -28.92
N ALA A 350 -1.20 -10.52 -29.31
CA ALA A 350 -2.06 -9.41 -28.92
C ALA A 350 -3.46 -9.63 -29.49
N LEU A 351 -4.46 -9.72 -28.60
CA LEU A 351 -5.85 -9.65 -29.02
C LEU A 351 -6.06 -8.31 -29.76
N PRO A 352 -6.84 -8.28 -30.85
CA PRO A 352 -7.07 -7.05 -31.60
C PRO A 352 -7.60 -5.97 -30.65
N GLY A 353 -6.87 -4.86 -30.56
CA GLY A 353 -7.07 -3.83 -29.54
C GLY A 353 -8.51 -3.32 -29.56
N ARG A 354 -9.26 -3.58 -28.49
CA ARG A 354 -10.54 -2.92 -28.25
C ARG A 354 -10.23 -1.51 -27.79
N ASP A 355 -10.66 -0.54 -28.58
CA ASP A 355 -10.46 0.85 -28.25
C ASP A 355 -11.56 1.33 -27.31
N HIS A 356 -11.27 1.36 -26.00
CA HIS A 356 -12.23 1.76 -24.99
C HIS A 356 -12.34 3.29 -24.85
N PRO A 357 -13.53 3.81 -24.50
CA PRO A 357 -13.74 5.25 -24.39
C PRO A 357 -12.89 5.87 -23.28
N VAL A 358 -12.42 7.09 -23.53
CA VAL A 358 -11.74 7.94 -22.55
C VAL A 358 -12.62 9.13 -22.22
N VAL A 359 -12.96 9.31 -20.95
CA VAL A 359 -13.65 10.47 -20.39
C VAL A 359 -12.62 11.30 -19.61
N ARG A 360 -12.66 12.63 -19.73
CA ARG A 360 -11.87 13.53 -18.86
C ARG A 360 -12.82 14.21 -17.89
N VAL A 361 -12.41 14.32 -16.63
CA VAL A 361 -13.21 14.95 -15.57
C VAL A 361 -12.31 15.85 -14.74
N ASP A 362 -12.83 17.02 -14.37
CA ASP A 362 -12.26 17.79 -13.26
C ASP A 362 -12.87 17.22 -11.97
N PRO A 363 -12.10 16.61 -11.06
CA PRO A 363 -12.64 16.06 -9.83
C PRO A 363 -13.15 17.16 -8.87
N GLY A 364 -12.89 18.44 -9.14
CA GLY A 364 -13.19 19.53 -8.20
C GLY A 364 -12.09 19.75 -7.17
N TRP A 365 -10.84 19.36 -7.47
CA TRP A 365 -9.73 19.49 -6.53
C TRP A 365 -9.42 20.97 -6.24
N PRO A 366 -9.43 21.43 -4.97
CA PRO A 366 -9.26 22.85 -4.66
C PRO A 366 -7.90 23.40 -5.14
N GLY A 367 -7.91 24.52 -5.86
CA GLY A 367 -6.72 25.03 -6.57
C GLY A 367 -5.55 25.46 -5.67
N ASP A 368 -5.79 25.71 -4.39
CA ASP A 368 -4.83 26.08 -3.36
C ASP A 368 -4.50 24.93 -2.38
N LEU A 369 -5.11 23.75 -2.54
CA LEU A 369 -4.79 22.54 -1.78
C LEU A 369 -3.70 21.74 -2.52
N PRO A 370 -2.51 21.50 -1.94
CA PRO A 370 -1.46 20.75 -2.62
C PRO A 370 -1.88 19.30 -2.91
N GLU A 371 -1.49 18.80 -4.08
CA GLU A 371 -1.75 17.44 -4.57
C GLU A 371 -0.88 16.36 -3.88
N GLY A 372 0.17 16.79 -3.17
CA GLY A 372 1.14 15.89 -2.56
C GLY A 372 2.11 16.61 -1.63
N GLY A 373 3.06 15.85 -1.10
CA GLY A 373 4.04 16.34 -0.12
C GLY A 373 5.31 16.93 -0.74
N ARG A 374 5.41 17.07 -2.07
CA ARG A 374 6.64 17.49 -2.78
C ARG A 374 7.19 18.82 -2.26
N HIS A 375 6.28 19.70 -1.83
CA HIS A 375 6.57 21.07 -1.41
C HIS A 375 6.11 21.39 0.02
N GLY A 376 5.68 20.38 0.78
CA GLY A 376 5.12 20.54 2.12
C GLY A 376 3.60 20.32 2.15
N PHE A 377 3.13 19.55 3.13
CA PHE A 377 1.71 19.31 3.39
C PHE A 377 1.47 19.35 4.89
N MET A 378 0.51 20.16 5.33
CA MET A 378 0.29 20.49 6.74
C MET A 378 -1.02 19.88 7.26
N PRO A 379 -1.23 19.76 8.59
CA PRO A 379 -2.48 19.22 9.15
C PRO A 379 -3.75 19.92 8.64
N GLU A 380 -3.69 21.22 8.37
CA GLU A 380 -4.81 22.01 7.84
C GLU A 380 -5.13 21.64 6.38
N HIS A 381 -4.12 21.23 5.60
CA HIS A 381 -4.33 20.70 4.25
C HIS A 381 -5.04 19.35 4.30
N ARG A 382 -4.67 18.47 5.24
CA ARG A 382 -5.38 17.19 5.49
C ARG A 382 -6.82 17.44 5.88
N GLU A 383 -7.06 18.28 6.88
CA GLU A 383 -8.41 18.61 7.36
C GLU A 383 -9.31 19.20 6.27
N ARG A 384 -8.73 19.91 5.30
CA ARG A 384 -9.46 20.37 4.12
C ARG A 384 -9.70 19.25 3.13
N LEU A 385 -8.67 18.47 2.79
CA LEU A 385 -8.80 17.32 1.88
C LEU A 385 -9.92 16.37 2.35
N ASP A 386 -9.94 16.00 3.63
CA ASP A 386 -10.95 15.11 4.22
C ASP A 386 -12.40 15.65 4.07
N LYS A 387 -12.59 16.97 4.04
CA LYS A 387 -13.91 17.61 3.85
C LYS A 387 -14.36 17.62 2.38
N GLU A 388 -13.42 17.73 1.45
CA GLU A 388 -13.68 17.89 0.01
C GLU A 388 -13.77 16.54 -0.72
N LEU A 389 -13.09 15.51 -0.22
CA LEU A 389 -13.05 14.15 -0.79
C LEU A 389 -14.42 13.53 -1.15
N PRO A 390 -15.49 13.63 -0.33
CA PRO A 390 -16.78 13.05 -0.67
C PRO A 390 -17.42 13.64 -1.94
N ALA A 391 -17.23 14.95 -2.17
CA ALA A 391 -17.70 15.61 -3.38
C ALA A 391 -16.88 15.15 -4.60
N MET A 392 -15.55 15.11 -4.47
CA MET A 392 -14.67 14.62 -5.53
C MET A 392 -14.96 13.16 -5.90
N ALA A 393 -15.22 12.30 -4.92
CA ALA A 393 -15.60 10.90 -5.13
C ALA A 393 -16.93 10.76 -5.87
N THR A 394 -17.89 11.65 -5.60
CA THR A 394 -19.19 11.69 -6.30
C THR A 394 -18.98 12.02 -7.79
N THR A 395 -18.21 13.07 -8.09
CA THR A 395 -17.85 13.46 -9.45
C THR A 395 -17.10 12.35 -10.21
N LEU A 396 -16.21 11.61 -9.55
CA LEU A 396 -15.55 10.44 -10.14
C LEU A 396 -16.53 9.29 -10.39
N ALA A 397 -17.44 9.01 -9.46
CA ALA A 397 -18.43 7.93 -9.59
C ALA A 397 -19.42 8.18 -10.73
N GLU A 398 -19.85 9.42 -10.95
CA GLU A 398 -20.72 9.82 -12.08
C GLU A 398 -20.04 9.63 -13.45
N ALA A 399 -18.70 9.75 -13.51
CA ALA A 399 -17.93 9.53 -14.72
C ALA A 399 -17.65 8.03 -15.02
N LEU A 400 -17.89 7.12 -14.07
CA LEU A 400 -17.68 5.69 -14.25
C LEU A 400 -18.77 5.05 -15.13
N PRO A 401 -18.46 3.98 -15.89
CA PRO A 401 -19.49 3.16 -16.51
C PRO A 401 -20.42 2.55 -15.45
N GLY A 402 -21.73 2.83 -15.52
CA GLY A 402 -22.72 2.43 -14.49
C GLY A 402 -22.92 0.92 -14.25
N ARG A 403 -22.13 0.06 -14.92
CA ARG A 403 -22.06 -1.40 -14.68
C ARG A 403 -20.72 -1.86 -14.08
N ALA A 404 -19.81 -0.94 -13.75
CA ALA A 404 -18.50 -1.27 -13.22
C ALA A 404 -18.63 -1.96 -11.84
N ARG A 405 -17.99 -3.12 -11.70
CA ARG A 405 -17.91 -3.90 -10.45
C ARG A 405 -16.50 -3.92 -9.91
N ARG A 406 -15.49 -3.69 -10.74
CA ARG A 406 -14.09 -3.63 -10.35
C ARG A 406 -13.38 -2.45 -11.01
N VAL A 407 -12.85 -1.53 -10.22
CA VAL A 407 -12.29 -0.25 -10.67
C VAL A 407 -10.86 -0.10 -10.20
N LEU A 408 -9.94 0.26 -11.09
CA LEU A 408 -8.58 0.65 -10.72
C LEU A 408 -8.50 2.17 -10.63
N VAL A 409 -8.06 2.72 -9.52
CA VAL A 409 -7.53 4.09 -9.44
C VAL A 409 -6.01 4.00 -9.55
N LEU A 410 -5.46 4.65 -10.58
CA LEU A 410 -4.04 4.59 -10.93
C LEU A 410 -3.41 5.97 -10.77
N GLY A 411 -2.49 6.11 -9.81
CA GLY A 411 -1.58 7.25 -9.70
C GLY A 411 -0.37 7.15 -10.62
N PHE A 412 0.49 8.17 -10.59
CA PHE A 412 1.68 8.25 -11.46
C PHE A 412 2.96 8.57 -10.68
N GLU A 413 3.88 7.61 -10.62
CA GLU A 413 5.18 7.66 -9.93
C GLU A 413 5.05 8.30 -8.52
N GLU A 414 5.59 9.50 -8.32
CA GLU A 414 5.57 10.21 -7.02
C GLU A 414 4.17 10.69 -6.59
N LEU A 415 3.21 10.84 -7.52
CA LEU A 415 1.83 11.24 -7.23
C LEU A 415 1.03 10.04 -6.71
N MET A 416 1.29 9.65 -5.46
CA MET A 416 0.64 8.51 -4.82
C MET A 416 -0.53 8.90 -3.91
N TYR A 417 -0.42 9.96 -3.12
CA TYR A 417 -1.37 10.23 -2.03
C TYR A 417 -2.74 10.76 -2.49
N ALA A 418 -2.78 11.74 -3.39
CA ALA A 418 -4.05 12.20 -3.99
C ALA A 418 -4.87 11.05 -4.60
N PRO A 419 -4.33 10.18 -5.49
CA PRO A 419 -5.08 9.03 -5.98
C PRO A 419 -5.40 8.00 -4.91
N LEU A 420 -4.58 7.83 -3.86
CA LEU A 420 -4.91 6.94 -2.74
C LEU A 420 -6.17 7.43 -2.01
N ARG A 421 -6.21 8.70 -1.60
CA ARG A 421 -7.36 9.26 -0.88
C ARG A 421 -8.62 9.37 -1.76
N LEU A 422 -8.47 9.66 -3.07
CA LEU A 422 -9.59 9.60 -4.02
C LEU A 422 -10.14 8.17 -4.19
N ALA A 423 -9.26 7.16 -4.28
CA ALA A 423 -9.66 5.76 -4.35
C ALA A 423 -10.37 5.30 -3.07
N GLU A 424 -9.89 5.74 -1.92
CA GLU A 424 -10.47 5.47 -0.62
C GLU A 424 -11.90 6.04 -0.51
N ALA A 425 -12.08 7.32 -0.83
CA ALA A 425 -13.39 7.97 -0.81
C ALA A 425 -14.36 7.34 -1.84
N LEU A 426 -13.86 6.92 -3.00
CA LEU A 426 -14.64 6.17 -3.99
C LEU A 426 -15.04 4.77 -3.50
N ALA A 427 -14.18 4.08 -2.75
CA ALA A 427 -14.44 2.76 -2.17
C ALA A 427 -15.50 2.81 -1.05
N ASP A 428 -15.54 3.90 -0.29
CA ASP A 428 -16.56 4.13 0.75
C ASP A 428 -17.89 4.59 0.16
N LEU A 429 -17.87 5.40 -0.90
CA LEU A 429 -19.06 5.81 -1.64
C LEU A 429 -19.71 4.62 -2.39
N LEU A 430 -18.90 3.69 -2.90
CA LEU A 430 -19.35 2.54 -3.70
C LEU A 430 -19.02 1.19 -3.03
N PRO A 431 -19.64 0.86 -1.86
CA PRO A 431 -19.28 -0.32 -1.07
C PRO A 431 -19.59 -1.68 -1.73
N ALA A 432 -20.22 -1.68 -2.92
CA ALA A 432 -20.47 -2.86 -3.75
C ALA A 432 -19.53 -2.97 -4.96
N VAL A 433 -18.50 -2.12 -5.05
CA VAL A 433 -17.49 -2.10 -6.12
C VAL A 433 -16.12 -2.44 -5.52
N ASP A 434 -15.40 -3.37 -6.14
CA ASP A 434 -14.00 -3.67 -5.81
C ASP A 434 -13.09 -2.55 -6.35
N VAL A 435 -12.97 -1.47 -5.57
CA VAL A 435 -12.06 -0.36 -5.88
C VAL A 435 -10.65 -0.72 -5.42
N ARG A 436 -9.70 -0.70 -6.36
CA ARG A 436 -8.28 -0.93 -6.12
C ARG A 436 -7.47 0.31 -6.42
N TYR A 437 -6.42 0.51 -5.66
CA TYR A 437 -5.43 1.55 -5.86
C TYR A 437 -4.11 0.93 -6.34
N SER A 438 -3.46 1.58 -7.31
CA SER A 438 -2.07 1.34 -7.70
C SER A 438 -1.40 2.65 -8.13
N THR A 439 -0.07 2.65 -8.26
CA THR A 439 0.69 3.68 -9.00
C THR A 439 1.50 3.05 -10.14
N THR A 440 2.01 3.87 -11.06
CA THR A 440 3.08 3.48 -11.99
C THR A 440 4.45 3.50 -11.30
N THR A 441 5.46 2.90 -11.92
CA THR A 441 6.84 2.98 -11.42
C THR A 441 7.88 2.90 -12.53
N ARG A 442 9.04 3.50 -12.26
CA ARG A 442 10.30 3.28 -13.00
C ARG A 442 10.95 1.90 -12.79
N SER A 443 10.50 1.11 -11.83
CA SER A 443 11.19 -0.14 -11.42
C SER A 443 10.96 -1.28 -12.44
N PRO A 444 12.01 -1.83 -13.09
CA PRO A 444 11.87 -2.90 -14.07
C PRO A 444 11.82 -4.28 -13.39
N VAL A 445 10.63 -4.85 -13.33
CA VAL A 445 10.34 -6.15 -12.70
C VAL A 445 9.95 -7.15 -13.79
N LEU A 446 10.41 -8.38 -13.63
CA LEU A 446 10.00 -9.50 -14.49
C LEU A 446 8.52 -9.78 -14.23
N ALA A 447 7.72 -9.80 -15.28
CA ALA A 447 6.35 -10.29 -15.23
C ALA A 447 6.27 -11.71 -15.78
N VAL A 448 5.56 -12.58 -15.06
CA VAL A 448 5.31 -13.99 -15.43
C VAL A 448 3.86 -14.29 -15.08
N ASP A 449 3.04 -14.67 -16.05
CA ASP A 449 1.59 -14.85 -15.86
C ASP A 449 1.22 -16.22 -15.27
N GLU A 450 1.96 -16.63 -14.24
CA GLU A 450 1.74 -17.88 -13.50
C GLU A 450 1.00 -17.61 -12.17
N PRO A 451 0.07 -18.48 -11.75
CA PRO A 451 -0.48 -18.47 -10.39
C PRO A 451 0.63 -18.55 -9.33
N GLY A 452 0.49 -17.78 -8.24
CA GLY A 452 1.48 -17.73 -7.15
C GLY A 452 2.68 -16.79 -7.38
N TYR A 453 2.84 -16.20 -8.58
CA TYR A 453 3.81 -15.12 -8.80
C TYR A 453 3.18 -13.73 -8.63
N ALA A 454 3.93 -12.81 -8.01
CA ALA A 454 3.43 -11.48 -7.63
C ALA A 454 3.06 -10.59 -8.82
N ILE A 455 3.86 -10.66 -9.89
CA ILE A 455 3.80 -9.72 -11.03
C ILE A 455 3.35 -10.48 -12.28
N ARG A 456 2.04 -10.59 -12.48
CA ARG A 456 1.51 -11.41 -13.58
C ARG A 456 1.45 -10.69 -14.93
N THR A 457 1.18 -9.39 -14.92
CA THR A 457 1.14 -8.56 -16.15
C THR A 457 1.95 -7.28 -16.00
N ARG A 458 2.48 -6.78 -17.13
CA ARG A 458 3.28 -5.55 -17.23
C ARG A 458 2.82 -4.74 -18.45
N LEU A 459 2.36 -3.53 -18.21
CA LEU A 459 2.31 -2.49 -19.21
C LEU A 459 3.65 -1.75 -19.16
N ALA A 460 4.27 -1.52 -20.31
CA ALA A 460 5.43 -0.66 -20.46
C ALA A 460 5.06 0.51 -21.39
N PHE A 461 5.58 1.70 -21.08
CA PHE A 461 5.35 2.94 -21.83
C PHE A 461 6.53 3.91 -21.60
N PRO A 462 6.76 4.90 -22.47
CA PRO A 462 7.80 5.90 -22.25
C PRO A 462 7.53 6.80 -21.04
N ALA A 463 8.57 7.25 -20.35
CA ALA A 463 8.51 8.39 -19.45
C ALA A 463 7.97 9.62 -20.19
N HIS A 464 7.27 10.51 -19.46
CA HIS A 464 6.47 11.58 -20.05
C HIS A 464 6.47 12.89 -19.26
N ASP A 465 7.36 12.98 -18.28
CA ASP A 465 7.52 14.03 -17.27
C ASP A 465 8.97 14.55 -17.19
N ASP A 466 9.76 14.34 -18.24
CA ASP A 466 11.19 14.70 -18.38
C ASP A 466 12.01 14.46 -17.09
N PRO A 467 12.06 13.20 -16.62
CA PRO A 467 12.61 12.86 -15.31
C PRO A 467 14.14 12.99 -15.30
N ALA A 468 14.72 13.28 -14.13
CA ALA A 468 16.16 13.51 -13.99
C ALA A 468 17.05 12.29 -14.34
N ASP A 469 16.50 11.07 -14.40
CA ASP A 469 17.20 9.88 -14.88
C ASP A 469 17.19 9.71 -16.42
N GLY A 470 16.63 10.68 -17.14
CA GLY A 470 16.55 10.70 -18.60
C GLY A 470 15.36 9.92 -19.17
N PRO A 471 15.19 9.92 -20.51
CA PRO A 471 14.14 9.16 -21.16
C PRO A 471 14.32 7.66 -20.92
N GLY A 472 13.24 6.96 -20.54
CA GLY A 472 13.29 5.53 -20.28
C GLY A 472 11.90 4.90 -20.19
N GLU A 473 11.83 3.58 -20.09
CA GLU A 473 10.58 2.88 -19.84
C GLU A 473 10.05 3.15 -18.42
N ARG A 474 8.74 3.25 -18.32
CA ARG A 474 7.93 3.26 -17.10
C ARG A 474 6.90 2.14 -17.17
N TYR A 475 6.43 1.69 -16.02
CA TYR A 475 5.68 0.45 -15.89
C TYR A 475 4.41 0.62 -15.06
N ALA A 476 3.35 -0.09 -15.44
CA ALA A 476 2.20 -0.37 -14.59
C ALA A 476 2.01 -1.89 -14.53
N TYR A 477 1.96 -2.44 -13.32
CA TYR A 477 1.91 -3.89 -13.09
C TYR A 477 0.52 -4.35 -12.69
N ASN A 478 0.16 -5.58 -13.08
CA ASN A 478 -1.12 -6.20 -12.72
C ASN A 478 -2.38 -5.41 -13.12
N VAL A 479 -2.29 -4.51 -14.11
CA VAL A 479 -3.43 -3.75 -14.67
C VAL A 479 -4.19 -4.58 -15.70
N ALA A 480 -3.49 -5.32 -16.56
CA ALA A 480 -4.13 -6.28 -17.47
C ALA A 480 -4.47 -7.58 -16.71
N ALA A 481 -5.59 -8.21 -17.07
CA ALA A 481 -6.09 -9.43 -16.44
C ALA A 481 -5.10 -10.61 -16.53
N GLY A 482 -4.37 -10.71 -17.66
CA GLY A 482 -3.58 -11.88 -18.01
C GLY A 482 -4.46 -13.03 -18.48
N ALA A 483 -4.01 -14.26 -18.26
CA ALA A 483 -4.72 -15.51 -18.54
C ALA A 483 -5.96 -15.75 -17.66
N ASP A 484 -6.23 -14.87 -16.69
CA ASP A 484 -7.33 -14.97 -15.73
C ASP A 484 -8.29 -13.77 -15.88
N PRO A 485 -9.40 -13.91 -16.64
CA PRO A 485 -10.33 -12.83 -16.91
C PRO A 485 -11.01 -12.22 -15.69
N SER A 486 -11.08 -12.91 -14.53
CA SER A 486 -11.70 -12.32 -13.33
C SER A 486 -10.87 -11.19 -12.73
N ARG A 487 -9.60 -11.08 -13.13
CA ARG A 487 -8.68 -9.99 -12.73
C ARG A 487 -8.82 -8.75 -13.61
N ALA A 488 -9.73 -8.74 -14.58
CA ALA A 488 -10.02 -7.55 -15.37
C ALA A 488 -10.53 -6.40 -14.49
N PHE A 489 -10.34 -5.18 -14.98
CA PHE A 489 -10.99 -3.99 -14.45
C PHE A 489 -12.09 -3.57 -15.43
N ASP A 490 -13.26 -3.20 -14.92
CA ASP A 490 -14.36 -2.67 -15.74
C ASP A 490 -14.13 -1.21 -16.14
N ALA A 491 -13.30 -0.49 -15.36
CA ALA A 491 -12.90 0.89 -15.61
C ALA A 491 -11.57 1.22 -14.88
N ILE A 492 -10.86 2.21 -15.39
CA ILE A 492 -9.62 2.74 -14.81
C ILE A 492 -9.79 4.25 -14.60
N VAL A 493 -9.65 4.74 -13.38
CA VAL A 493 -9.50 6.16 -13.06
C VAL A 493 -8.00 6.48 -13.05
N LEU A 494 -7.49 7.09 -14.12
CA LEU A 494 -6.13 7.60 -14.19
C LEU A 494 -6.08 8.99 -13.55
N VAL A 495 -5.37 9.12 -12.42
CA VAL A 495 -5.14 10.41 -11.76
C VAL A 495 -3.75 10.91 -12.13
N VAL A 496 -3.71 12.09 -12.74
CA VAL A 496 -2.46 12.78 -13.14
C VAL A 496 -2.45 14.19 -12.58
N ASP A 497 -1.26 14.71 -12.28
CA ASP A 497 -1.10 16.12 -12.01
C ASP A 497 -1.05 16.92 -13.34
N LYS A 498 -1.40 18.21 -13.31
CA LYS A 498 -1.44 19.06 -14.52
C LYS A 498 -0.09 19.21 -15.24
N ALA A 499 1.04 18.92 -14.59
CA ALA A 499 2.35 18.89 -15.27
C ALA A 499 2.57 17.55 -15.99
N GLY A 500 2.09 16.45 -15.41
CA GLY A 500 2.11 15.10 -16.00
C GLY A 500 1.10 14.88 -17.14
N ASP A 501 0.09 15.73 -17.33
CA ASP A 501 -0.86 15.65 -18.45
C ASP A 501 -0.27 16.14 -19.80
N THR A 502 0.84 15.53 -20.20
CA THR A 502 1.60 15.86 -21.40
C THR A 502 1.06 15.10 -22.64
N PRO A 503 1.42 15.54 -23.87
CA PRO A 503 1.18 14.73 -25.07
C PRO A 503 1.83 13.35 -25.00
N GLY A 504 3.00 13.24 -24.34
CA GLY A 504 3.70 11.97 -24.11
C GLY A 504 2.91 11.01 -23.23
N MET A 505 2.27 11.51 -22.16
CA MET A 505 1.38 10.72 -21.30
C MET A 505 0.21 10.14 -22.11
N ARG A 506 -0.39 10.99 -22.97
CA ARG A 506 -1.53 10.63 -23.81
C ARG A 506 -1.19 9.60 -24.88
N ALA A 507 -0.02 9.71 -25.51
CA ALA A 507 0.46 8.77 -26.53
C ALA A 507 1.08 7.49 -25.94
N GLY A 508 1.58 7.54 -24.70
CA GLY A 508 2.14 6.42 -23.95
C GLY A 508 1.12 5.76 -23.03
N LEU A 509 1.15 6.11 -21.74
CA LEU A 509 0.36 5.47 -20.69
C LEU A 509 -1.13 5.37 -21.04
N LEU A 510 -1.78 6.47 -21.40
CA LEU A 510 -3.23 6.49 -21.68
C LEU A 510 -3.61 5.59 -22.87
N ALA A 511 -2.77 5.56 -23.91
CA ALA A 511 -2.96 4.67 -25.06
C ALA A 511 -2.89 3.19 -24.65
N ARG A 512 -1.96 2.82 -23.74
CA ARG A 512 -1.87 1.45 -23.21
C ARG A 512 -3.03 1.08 -22.26
N LEU A 513 -3.61 2.04 -21.55
CA LEU A 513 -4.73 1.80 -20.62
C LEU A 513 -6.07 1.61 -21.36
N ARG A 514 -6.34 2.41 -22.41
CA ARG A 514 -7.59 2.32 -23.20
C ARG A 514 -7.69 1.05 -24.06
N GLU A 515 -6.60 0.28 -24.21
CA GLU A 515 -6.62 -1.08 -24.76
C GLU A 515 -7.19 -2.13 -23.77
N ILE A 516 -7.29 -1.80 -22.47
CA ILE A 516 -7.67 -2.72 -21.39
C ILE A 516 -9.10 -2.47 -20.92
N ALA A 517 -9.45 -1.21 -20.67
CA ALA A 517 -10.73 -0.82 -20.09
C ALA A 517 -11.08 0.65 -20.40
N PRO A 518 -12.35 1.08 -20.25
CA PRO A 518 -12.73 2.48 -20.22
C PRO A 518 -11.90 3.28 -19.22
N VAL A 519 -11.42 4.47 -19.61
CA VAL A 519 -10.56 5.30 -18.77
C VAL A 519 -11.24 6.62 -18.41
N VAL A 520 -11.33 6.92 -17.12
CA VAL A 520 -11.64 8.25 -16.59
C VAL A 520 -10.32 8.93 -16.26
N VAL A 521 -10.00 10.06 -16.90
CA VAL A 521 -8.79 10.84 -16.61
C VAL A 521 -9.16 12.01 -15.71
N ALA A 522 -8.66 12.00 -14.47
CA ALA A 522 -8.82 13.08 -13.50
C ALA A 522 -7.50 13.85 -13.37
N ALA A 523 -7.52 15.14 -13.70
CA ALA A 523 -6.34 16.00 -13.65
C ALA A 523 -6.35 16.91 -12.41
N VAL A 524 -5.45 16.68 -11.45
CA VAL A 524 -5.31 17.53 -10.25
C VAL A 524 -4.36 18.70 -10.49
N PRO A 525 -4.55 19.87 -9.84
CA PRO A 525 -3.58 20.96 -9.84
C PRO A 525 -2.16 20.51 -9.44
N VAL A 526 -1.16 21.29 -9.84
CA VAL A 526 0.23 21.16 -9.32
C VAL A 526 0.51 22.37 -8.46
N HIS A 527 0.76 22.16 -7.17
CA HIS A 527 1.28 23.20 -6.31
C HIS A 527 2.71 23.55 -6.74
N THR A 528 2.90 24.75 -7.29
CA THR A 528 4.23 25.26 -7.62
C THR A 528 4.64 26.31 -6.57
N PRO A 529 5.76 26.12 -5.84
CA PRO A 529 6.23 27.13 -4.91
C PRO A 529 6.51 28.45 -5.62
N VAL A 530 5.89 29.53 -5.14
CA VAL A 530 6.22 30.87 -5.63
C VAL A 530 7.51 31.32 -4.95
N ARG A 531 8.52 31.70 -5.74
CA ARG A 531 9.75 32.31 -5.21
C ARG A 531 9.37 33.62 -4.49
N LYS A 532 9.30 33.59 -3.15
CA LYS A 532 9.20 34.80 -2.33
C LYS A 532 10.36 35.71 -2.74
N GLY A 533 10.04 36.84 -3.39
CA GLY A 533 11.05 37.79 -3.85
C GLY A 533 11.87 38.28 -2.65
N THR A 534 13.19 38.37 -2.83
CA THR A 534 14.07 39.04 -1.87
C THR A 534 13.56 40.46 -1.65
N ARG A 535 13.00 40.71 -0.45
CA ARG A 535 12.81 42.06 0.07
C ARG A 535 14.11 42.57 0.68
#